data_AF-A0A937NB35-F1
#
_entry.id   AF-A0A937NB35-F1
#
_cell.length_a   1.000
_cell.length_b   1.000
_cell.length_c   1.000
_cell.angle_alpha   90.00
_cell.angle_beta   90.00
_cell.angle_gamma   90.00
#
_symmetry.space_group_name_H-M   'P 1'
#
loop_
_entity.id
_entity.type
_entity.pdbx_description
1 polymer ?
#
loop_
_entity_poly.entity_id
_entity_poly.type
_entity_poly.pdbx_seq_one_letter_code
_entity_poly.pdbx_strand_id
1 'polypeptide(L)'
;MGTTPSYFSMGGRGADHVSGKDTSRHPVETASWEDVTEFCKRLSAKEGKTYRLPTEAEWEYACRAGTTTLYCFGDDPASLGEFAWYYRNAGGKTHPVGEKKRNAWGLHDMHGNVYEWCADWYGKDYYAGSPPDDPPGPDGASHRVIRGGSGMVGARDCRAAYRLALPLGPGDTANTLGFRVAAVPLSKSSQGQANKQAEPGAEAEASQGETTSD
;
A
#
# COMPACT_ATOMS: atom_id res chain seq x y z
N MET A 1 14.28 3.48 -7.30
CA MET A 1 13.79 2.20 -7.84
C MET A 1 14.82 1.71 -8.83
N GLY A 2 14.97 0.39 -9.01
CA GLY A 2 16.04 -0.22 -9.78
C GLY A 2 16.20 0.31 -11.21
N THR A 3 17.26 -0.10 -11.88
CA THR A 3 17.59 0.29 -13.27
C THR A 3 16.63 -0.31 -14.30
N THR A 4 15.65 -1.11 -13.88
CA THR A 4 14.70 -1.78 -14.76
C THR A 4 13.50 -0.87 -15.04
N PRO A 5 13.33 -0.39 -16.29
CA PRO A 5 12.15 0.37 -16.67
C PRO A 5 10.90 -0.52 -16.60
N SER A 6 9.74 0.09 -16.33
CA SER A 6 8.45 -0.60 -16.45
C SER A 6 8.30 -1.25 -17.83
N TYR A 7 7.75 -2.45 -17.88
CA TYR A 7 7.49 -3.21 -19.11
C TYR A 7 6.71 -2.39 -20.15
N PHE A 8 5.63 -1.71 -19.75
CA PHE A 8 4.80 -0.86 -20.60
C PHE A 8 5.29 0.60 -20.60
N SER A 9 6.54 0.80 -20.99
CA SER A 9 7.15 2.13 -21.15
C SER A 9 8.01 2.18 -22.42
N MET A 10 8.41 3.38 -22.84
CA MET A 10 9.27 3.57 -24.02
C MET A 10 10.62 2.83 -23.95
N GLY A 11 11.15 2.59 -22.74
CA GLY A 11 12.38 1.81 -22.54
C GLY A 11 12.14 0.36 -22.09
N GLY A 12 10.87 -0.04 -21.95
CA GLY A 12 10.46 -1.35 -21.44
C GLY A 12 10.40 -2.43 -22.51
N ARG A 13 10.40 -3.69 -22.08
CA ARG A 13 10.28 -4.85 -22.97
C ARG A 13 8.93 -4.95 -23.72
N GLY A 14 7.92 -4.19 -23.29
CA GLY A 14 6.61 -4.10 -23.90
C GLY A 14 6.37 -2.81 -24.69
N ALA A 15 7.43 -2.08 -25.08
CA ALA A 15 7.33 -0.77 -25.74
C ALA A 15 6.42 -0.78 -26.99
N ASP A 16 6.41 -1.87 -27.76
CA ASP A 16 5.56 -2.00 -28.96
C ASP A 16 4.06 -1.87 -28.65
N HIS A 17 3.61 -2.27 -27.45
CA HIS A 17 2.21 -2.14 -27.04
C HIS A 17 1.78 -0.70 -26.75
N VAL A 18 2.75 0.18 -26.47
CA VAL A 18 2.57 1.58 -26.07
C VAL A 18 3.29 2.55 -27.01
N SER A 19 3.65 2.10 -28.22
CA SER A 19 4.36 2.93 -29.20
C SER A 19 3.60 4.22 -29.50
N GLY A 20 4.30 5.35 -29.42
CA GLY A 20 3.74 6.69 -29.64
C GLY A 20 2.77 7.16 -28.55
N LYS A 21 2.74 6.53 -27.37
CA LYS A 21 1.93 6.94 -26.22
C LYS A 21 2.80 7.54 -25.12
N ASP A 22 2.24 8.52 -24.40
CA ASP A 22 2.83 9.02 -23.16
C ASP A 22 2.53 8.02 -22.02
N THR A 23 3.58 7.37 -21.51
CA THR A 23 3.47 6.41 -20.42
C THR A 23 3.85 7.00 -19.06
N SER A 24 4.04 8.32 -18.95
CA SER A 24 4.39 9.01 -17.70
C SER A 24 3.35 8.81 -16.59
N ARG A 25 2.10 8.53 -17.00
CA ARG A 25 0.96 8.29 -16.12
C ARG A 25 0.52 6.84 -16.02
N HIS A 26 1.22 5.91 -16.65
CA HIS A 26 0.97 4.49 -16.46
C HIS A 26 1.42 4.07 -15.05
N PRO A 27 0.81 3.03 -14.47
CA PRO A 27 1.30 2.47 -13.22
C PRO A 27 2.71 1.93 -13.43
N VAL A 28 3.59 2.17 -12.45
CA VAL A 28 4.87 1.47 -12.40
C VAL A 28 4.59 0.01 -12.08
N GLU A 29 4.96 -0.85 -13.02
CA GLU A 29 5.05 -2.31 -12.83
C GLU A 29 6.50 -2.78 -13.05
N THR A 30 6.74 -4.08 -12.87
CA THR A 30 8.09 -4.66 -12.84
C THR A 30 8.93 -4.10 -11.67
N ALA A 31 8.27 -3.84 -10.54
CA ALA A 31 8.92 -3.50 -9.27
C ALA A 31 8.74 -4.64 -8.27
N SER A 32 9.84 -5.11 -7.69
CA SER A 32 9.82 -6.18 -6.70
C SER A 32 9.23 -5.69 -5.38
N TRP A 33 8.77 -6.60 -4.52
CA TRP A 33 8.27 -6.21 -3.19
C TRP A 33 9.36 -5.50 -2.37
N GLU A 34 10.62 -5.93 -2.51
CA GLU A 34 11.79 -5.31 -1.89
C GLU A 34 12.05 -3.89 -2.42
N ASP A 35 12.00 -3.69 -3.74
CA ASP A 35 12.14 -2.37 -4.37
C ASP A 35 11.07 -1.40 -3.88
N VAL A 36 9.83 -1.86 -3.78
CA VAL A 36 8.70 -1.04 -3.33
C VAL A 36 8.82 -0.70 -1.85
N THR A 37 9.26 -1.64 -1.03
CA THR A 37 9.52 -1.41 0.39
C THR A 37 10.62 -0.37 0.59
N GLU A 38 11.71 -0.48 -0.18
CA GLU A 38 12.80 0.50 -0.17
C GLU A 38 12.33 1.87 -0.69
N PHE A 39 11.48 1.91 -1.72
CA PHE A 39 10.86 3.14 -2.18
C PHE A 39 10.03 3.81 -1.07
N CYS A 40 9.22 3.05 -0.34
CA CYS A 40 8.43 3.56 0.78
C CYS A 40 9.33 4.16 1.88
N LYS A 41 10.46 3.50 2.21
CA LYS A 41 11.44 4.03 3.17
C LYS A 41 12.05 5.35 2.72
N ARG A 42 12.47 5.45 1.46
CA ARG A 42 13.03 6.68 0.89
C ARG A 42 12.01 7.81 0.84
N LEU A 43 10.78 7.50 0.44
CA LEU A 43 9.67 8.47 0.43
C LEU A 43 9.39 8.97 1.86
N SER A 44 9.43 8.06 2.83
CA SER A 44 9.25 8.39 4.24
C SER A 44 10.32 9.36 4.75
N ALA A 45 11.59 9.04 4.50
CA ALA A 45 12.71 9.90 4.86
C ALA A 45 12.65 11.28 4.17
N LYS A 46 12.18 11.32 2.93
CA LYS A 46 12.06 12.55 2.15
C LYS A 46 10.95 13.48 2.64
N GLU A 47 9.80 12.92 3.04
CA GLU A 47 8.61 13.71 3.37
C GLU A 47 8.33 13.85 4.88
N GLY A 48 9.09 13.15 5.73
CA GLY A 48 8.87 13.16 7.18
C GLY A 48 7.54 12.51 7.60
N LYS A 49 7.01 11.60 6.77
CA LYS A 49 5.80 10.80 7.03
C LYS A 49 6.13 9.33 6.93
N THR A 50 5.38 8.45 7.58
CA THR A 50 5.57 7.01 7.42
C THR A 50 4.75 6.49 6.25
N TYR A 51 5.43 6.06 5.19
CA TYR A 51 4.85 5.33 4.07
C TYR A 51 5.24 3.86 4.11
N ARG A 52 4.31 2.99 3.74
CA ARG A 52 4.51 1.54 3.59
C ARG A 52 3.57 0.96 2.54
N LEU A 53 3.75 -0.31 2.20
CA LEU A 53 2.71 -1.07 1.51
C LEU A 53 1.46 -1.17 2.41
N PRO A 54 0.25 -1.14 1.84
CA PRO A 54 -0.96 -1.45 2.60
C PRO A 54 -0.90 -2.90 3.07
N THR A 55 -1.52 -3.19 4.20
CA THR A 55 -1.83 -4.58 4.52
C THR A 55 -2.96 -5.07 3.62
N GLU A 56 -3.14 -6.38 3.51
CA GLU A 56 -4.19 -6.98 2.71
C GLU A 56 -5.57 -6.51 3.19
N ALA A 57 -5.75 -6.42 4.51
CA ALA A 57 -6.99 -5.97 5.12
C ALA A 57 -7.26 -4.50 4.79
N GLU A 58 -6.26 -3.62 4.91
CA GLU A 58 -6.38 -2.22 4.52
C GLU A 58 -6.69 -2.06 3.04
N TRP A 59 -6.05 -2.85 2.18
CA TRP A 59 -6.30 -2.84 0.75
C TRP A 59 -7.75 -3.22 0.43
N GLU A 60 -8.26 -4.31 1.03
CA GLU A 60 -9.65 -4.73 0.79
C GLU A 60 -10.65 -3.71 1.32
N TYR A 61 -10.41 -3.17 2.52
CA TYR A 61 -11.24 -2.12 3.11
C TYR A 61 -11.31 -0.88 2.22
N ALA A 62 -10.15 -0.44 1.73
CA ALA A 62 -10.03 0.67 0.79
C ALA A 62 -10.71 0.38 -0.55
N CYS A 63 -10.58 -0.85 -1.07
CA CYS A 63 -11.22 -1.29 -2.32
C CYS A 63 -12.74 -1.19 -2.21
N ARG A 64 -13.30 -1.75 -1.13
CA ARG A 64 -14.74 -1.79 -0.83
C ARG A 64 -15.35 -0.42 -0.59
N ALA A 65 -14.62 0.48 0.07
CA ALA A 65 -15.08 1.84 0.37
C ALA A 65 -16.51 1.88 0.99
N GLY A 66 -16.78 0.95 1.92
CA GLY A 66 -18.06 0.83 2.62
C GLY A 66 -19.04 -0.20 2.05
N THR A 67 -18.76 -0.84 0.91
CA THR A 67 -19.62 -1.92 0.39
C THR A 67 -19.24 -3.31 0.89
N THR A 68 -20.19 -4.24 0.85
CA THR A 68 -19.96 -5.68 1.13
C THR A 68 -20.08 -6.55 -0.11
N THR A 69 -20.21 -5.93 -1.28
CA THR A 69 -20.46 -6.55 -2.60
C THR A 69 -19.18 -7.10 -3.23
N LEU A 70 -19.30 -7.79 -4.37
CA LEU A 70 -18.16 -8.36 -5.11
C LEU A 70 -17.21 -7.29 -5.65
N TYR A 71 -17.74 -6.13 -6.06
CA TYR A 71 -17.01 -4.95 -6.49
C TYR A 71 -17.48 -3.72 -5.71
N CYS A 72 -16.74 -2.61 -5.76
CA CYS A 72 -17.12 -1.36 -5.07
C CYS A 72 -18.41 -0.71 -5.61
N PHE A 73 -18.94 -1.23 -6.72
CA PHE A 73 -20.13 -0.73 -7.41
C PHE A 73 -21.31 -1.72 -7.42
N GLY A 74 -21.18 -2.89 -6.79
CA GLY A 74 -22.21 -3.93 -6.77
C GLY A 74 -21.67 -5.32 -7.11
N ASP A 75 -22.58 -6.24 -7.42
CA ASP A 75 -22.24 -7.65 -7.69
C ASP A 75 -22.22 -8.01 -9.19
N ASP A 76 -22.79 -7.16 -10.05
CA ASP A 76 -22.88 -7.42 -11.49
C ASP A 76 -21.55 -7.09 -12.22
N PRO A 77 -20.85 -8.09 -12.79
CA PRO A 77 -19.61 -7.85 -13.53
C PRO A 77 -19.81 -7.04 -14.83
N ALA A 78 -21.03 -6.82 -15.31
CA ALA A 78 -21.30 -6.03 -16.52
C ALA A 78 -20.80 -4.58 -16.39
N SER A 79 -20.86 -3.99 -15.19
CA SER A 79 -20.39 -2.63 -14.92
C SER A 79 -18.87 -2.51 -14.72
N LEU A 80 -18.12 -3.62 -14.67
CA LEU A 80 -16.68 -3.60 -14.40
C LEU A 80 -15.89 -2.73 -15.38
N GLY A 81 -16.29 -2.69 -16.66
CA GLY A 81 -15.62 -1.92 -17.69
C GLY A 81 -15.60 -0.40 -17.45
N GLU A 82 -16.48 0.10 -16.57
CA GLU A 82 -16.54 1.51 -16.15
C GLU A 82 -15.53 1.83 -15.04
N PHE A 83 -15.13 0.83 -14.26
CA PHE A 83 -14.28 0.97 -13.07
C PHE A 83 -12.88 0.39 -13.23
N ALA A 84 -12.65 -0.44 -14.25
CA ALA A 84 -11.40 -1.17 -14.40
C ALA A 84 -10.92 -1.30 -15.85
N TRP A 85 -9.60 -1.37 -15.97
CA TRP A 85 -8.91 -1.97 -17.11
C TRP A 85 -8.67 -3.45 -16.82
N TYR A 86 -9.32 -4.34 -17.55
CA TYR A 86 -9.25 -5.79 -17.40
C TYR A 86 -9.18 -6.46 -18.77
N TYR A 87 -9.05 -7.79 -18.82
CA TYR A 87 -8.79 -8.54 -20.05
C TYR A 87 -9.61 -8.09 -21.27
N ARG A 88 -10.92 -7.81 -21.09
CA ARG A 88 -11.82 -7.45 -22.21
C ARG A 88 -11.60 -6.06 -22.80
N ASN A 89 -11.07 -5.09 -22.04
CA ASN A 89 -10.96 -3.70 -22.49
C ASN A 89 -9.54 -3.12 -22.40
N ALA A 90 -8.59 -3.82 -21.78
CA ALA A 90 -7.22 -3.33 -21.61
C ALA A 90 -6.34 -3.52 -22.86
N GLY A 91 -6.70 -4.42 -23.77
CA GLY A 91 -5.93 -4.64 -25.00
C GLY A 91 -4.51 -5.14 -24.76
N GLY A 92 -4.30 -5.91 -23.69
CA GLY A 92 -3.01 -6.51 -23.36
C GLY A 92 -1.94 -5.50 -22.90
N LYS A 93 -2.34 -4.40 -22.26
CA LYS A 93 -1.42 -3.40 -21.70
C LYS A 93 -1.97 -2.69 -20.48
N THR A 94 -1.10 -2.01 -19.75
CA THR A 94 -1.52 -1.02 -18.75
C THR A 94 -2.04 0.24 -19.43
N HIS A 95 -2.82 1.01 -18.68
CA HIS A 95 -3.37 2.29 -19.10
C HIS A 95 -3.04 3.36 -18.05
N PRO A 96 -3.14 4.65 -18.39
CA PRO A 96 -2.94 5.72 -17.43
C PRO A 96 -3.84 5.54 -16.19
N VAL A 97 -3.27 5.78 -15.01
CA VAL A 97 -4.01 5.67 -13.74
C VAL A 97 -5.15 6.69 -13.71
N GLY A 98 -6.28 6.33 -13.10
CA GLY A 98 -7.38 7.25 -12.86
C GLY A 98 -8.31 7.56 -14.04
N GLU A 99 -8.23 6.81 -15.14
CA GLU A 99 -9.11 6.99 -16.30
C GLU A 99 -10.49 6.31 -16.17
N LYS A 100 -10.62 5.38 -15.22
CA LYS A 100 -11.88 4.70 -14.89
C LYS A 100 -12.55 5.34 -13.68
N LYS A 101 -13.83 5.02 -13.43
CA LYS A 101 -14.56 5.50 -12.26
C LYS A 101 -13.87 5.09 -10.96
N ARG A 102 -13.86 6.00 -10.00
CA ARG A 102 -13.36 5.77 -8.63
C ARG A 102 -14.44 5.17 -7.73
N ASN A 103 -14.02 4.51 -6.66
CA ASN A 103 -14.93 4.07 -5.60
C ASN A 103 -15.43 5.25 -4.73
N ALA A 104 -16.26 4.95 -3.72
CA ALA A 104 -16.89 5.96 -2.87
C ALA A 104 -15.90 6.82 -2.05
N TRP A 105 -14.66 6.35 -1.83
CA TRP A 105 -13.60 7.11 -1.15
C TRP A 105 -12.64 7.80 -2.11
N GLY A 106 -12.92 7.74 -3.41
CA GLY A 106 -12.14 8.42 -4.42
C GLY A 106 -10.91 7.66 -4.92
N LEU A 107 -10.79 6.37 -4.62
CA LEU A 107 -9.69 5.54 -5.11
C LEU A 107 -10.01 4.97 -6.50
N HIS A 108 -9.06 5.12 -7.41
CA HIS A 108 -9.12 4.59 -8.76
C HIS A 108 -8.37 3.25 -8.86
N ASP A 109 -8.70 2.50 -9.92
CA ASP A 109 -7.99 1.29 -10.35
C ASP A 109 -7.94 0.16 -9.30
N MET A 110 -8.87 0.17 -8.33
CA MET A 110 -8.95 -0.88 -7.29
C MET A 110 -9.43 -2.25 -7.81
N HIS A 111 -9.83 -2.33 -9.08
CA HIS A 111 -10.40 -3.53 -9.71
C HIS A 111 -9.70 -3.89 -11.05
N GLY A 112 -8.49 -3.39 -11.31
CA GLY A 112 -7.75 -3.75 -12.52
C GLY A 112 -6.53 -2.88 -12.79
N ASN A 113 -6.14 -2.76 -14.05
CA ASN A 113 -4.90 -2.17 -14.54
C ASN A 113 -3.67 -3.02 -14.19
N VAL A 114 -3.25 -3.02 -12.93
CA VAL A 114 -2.19 -3.89 -12.40
C VAL A 114 -2.62 -4.51 -11.08
N TYR A 115 -2.14 -5.72 -10.82
CA TYR A 115 -2.15 -6.24 -9.46
C TYR A 115 -1.28 -5.36 -8.58
N GLU A 116 -1.55 -5.36 -7.28
CA GLU A 116 -0.83 -4.53 -6.32
C GLU A 116 -0.29 -5.35 -5.16
N TRP A 117 1.00 -5.16 -4.87
CA TRP A 117 1.64 -5.73 -3.68
C TRP A 117 0.95 -5.29 -2.39
N CYS A 118 0.79 -6.23 -1.45
CA CYS A 118 0.47 -5.97 -0.05
C CYS A 118 1.67 -6.34 0.85
N ALA A 119 1.67 -5.85 2.09
CA ALA A 119 2.72 -6.14 3.06
C ALA A 119 2.74 -7.62 3.48
N ASP A 120 1.58 -8.28 3.46
CA ASP A 120 1.33 -9.58 4.07
C ASP A 120 1.95 -10.74 3.30
N TRP A 121 2.29 -11.78 4.06
CA TRP A 121 2.60 -13.08 3.50
C TRP A 121 1.34 -13.83 3.10
N TYR A 122 1.36 -14.49 1.95
CA TYR A 122 0.22 -15.25 1.47
C TYR A 122 0.14 -16.62 2.15
N GLY A 123 -1.01 -16.90 2.77
CA GLY A 123 -1.42 -18.23 3.19
C GLY A 123 -2.80 -18.56 2.63
N LYS A 124 -2.92 -19.71 1.97
CA LYS A 124 -4.19 -20.17 1.36
C LYS A 124 -5.28 -20.33 2.41
N ASP A 125 -4.94 -20.94 3.55
CA ASP A 125 -5.89 -21.26 4.63
C ASP A 125 -5.81 -20.25 5.80
N TYR A 126 -5.06 -19.16 5.62
CA TYR A 126 -4.75 -18.21 6.71
C TYR A 126 -6.01 -17.59 7.34
N TYR A 127 -7.04 -17.35 6.53
CA TYR A 127 -8.28 -16.73 7.01
C TYR A 127 -9.08 -17.62 7.96
N ALA A 128 -8.90 -18.94 7.93
CA ALA A 128 -9.63 -19.86 8.80
C ALA A 128 -9.23 -19.74 10.28
N GLY A 129 -8.06 -19.16 10.58
CA GLY A 129 -7.55 -18.99 11.96
C GLY A 129 -6.92 -17.61 12.20
N SER A 130 -7.20 -16.64 11.34
CA SER A 130 -6.58 -15.32 11.39
C SER A 130 -7.07 -14.49 12.60
N PRO A 131 -6.18 -13.74 13.28
CA PRO A 131 -6.60 -12.67 14.17
C PRO A 131 -7.55 -11.68 13.46
N PRO A 132 -8.48 -11.05 14.20
CA PRO A 132 -9.41 -10.07 13.63
C PRO A 132 -8.70 -8.77 13.22
N ASP A 133 -7.59 -8.42 13.86
CA ASP A 133 -6.88 -7.15 13.66
C ASP A 133 -5.52 -7.38 12.96
N ASP A 134 -5.43 -6.88 11.73
CA ASP A 134 -4.23 -6.74 10.88
C ASP A 134 -3.22 -7.91 10.89
N PRO A 135 -3.61 -9.09 10.37
CA PRO A 135 -2.87 -10.32 10.51
C PRO A 135 -1.79 -10.47 9.41
N PRO A 136 -0.47 -10.49 9.73
CA PRO A 136 0.61 -10.31 8.74
C PRO A 136 0.86 -11.50 7.77
N GLY A 137 0.06 -12.55 7.83
CA GLY A 137 0.25 -13.81 7.11
C GLY A 137 0.90 -14.91 7.96
N PRO A 138 0.99 -16.16 7.45
CA PRO A 138 1.58 -17.28 8.18
C PRO A 138 3.12 -17.26 8.15
N ASP A 139 3.74 -17.81 9.21
CA ASP A 139 5.18 -18.06 9.24
C ASP A 139 5.61 -19.06 8.15
N GLY A 140 6.75 -18.81 7.50
CA GLY A 140 7.33 -19.72 6.50
C GLY A 140 6.74 -19.64 5.09
N ALA A 141 5.86 -18.68 4.82
CA ALA A 141 5.37 -18.43 3.46
C ALA A 141 6.47 -17.88 2.53
N SER A 142 6.43 -18.29 1.26
CA SER A 142 7.39 -17.91 0.24
C SER A 142 6.94 -16.74 -0.65
N HIS A 143 5.66 -16.36 -0.58
CA HIS A 143 5.05 -15.40 -1.50
C HIS A 143 4.24 -14.35 -0.77
N ARG A 144 4.27 -13.12 -1.29
CA ARG A 144 3.48 -11.99 -0.75
C ARG A 144 2.10 -11.95 -1.38
N VAL A 145 1.15 -11.40 -0.65
CA VAL A 145 -0.20 -11.15 -1.14
C VAL A 145 -0.18 -10.11 -2.26
N ILE A 146 -0.96 -10.35 -3.31
CA ILE A 146 -1.32 -9.37 -4.32
C ILE A 146 -2.84 -9.27 -4.48
N ARG A 147 -3.34 -8.09 -4.82
CA ARG A 147 -4.79 -7.79 -4.93
C ARG A 147 -5.10 -6.95 -6.17
N GLY A 148 -6.40 -6.81 -6.50
CA GLY A 148 -6.90 -5.85 -7.49
C GLY A 148 -7.21 -6.41 -8.88
N GLY A 149 -6.54 -7.47 -9.33
CA GLY A 149 -6.63 -7.89 -10.73
C GLY A 149 -5.74 -7.03 -11.62
N SER A 150 -5.73 -7.30 -12.92
CA SER A 150 -4.90 -6.57 -13.89
C SER A 150 -5.55 -6.53 -15.27
N GLY A 151 -4.96 -5.77 -16.20
CA GLY A 151 -5.37 -5.73 -17.60
C GLY A 151 -5.30 -7.08 -18.33
N MET A 152 -4.73 -8.12 -17.72
CA MET A 152 -4.55 -9.44 -18.32
C MET A 152 -5.53 -10.51 -17.81
N VAL A 153 -6.37 -10.18 -16.82
CA VAL A 153 -7.23 -11.17 -16.14
C VAL A 153 -8.71 -10.85 -16.28
N GLY A 154 -9.54 -11.87 -16.03
CA GLY A 154 -10.98 -11.78 -16.14
C GLY A 154 -11.62 -11.11 -14.92
N ALA A 155 -12.90 -10.76 -15.06
CA ALA A 155 -13.66 -10.04 -14.02
C ALA A 155 -13.63 -10.71 -12.63
N ARG A 156 -13.61 -12.04 -12.58
CA ARG A 156 -13.55 -12.80 -11.33
C ARG A 156 -12.32 -12.45 -10.49
N ASP A 157 -11.19 -12.19 -11.13
CA ASP A 157 -9.92 -11.94 -10.46
C ASP A 157 -9.78 -10.47 -10.06
N CYS A 158 -10.70 -9.61 -10.51
CA CYS A 158 -10.84 -8.20 -10.16
C CYS A 158 -11.75 -7.93 -8.95
N ARG A 159 -12.35 -8.96 -8.34
CA ARG A 159 -13.28 -8.79 -7.19
C ARG A 159 -12.53 -8.29 -5.95
N ALA A 160 -13.22 -7.52 -5.11
CA ALA A 160 -12.66 -6.96 -3.87
C ALA A 160 -12.04 -8.04 -2.97
N ALA A 161 -12.69 -9.20 -2.85
CA ALA A 161 -12.21 -10.32 -2.03
C ALA A 161 -11.22 -11.27 -2.74
N TYR A 162 -10.85 -11.02 -4.00
CA TYR A 162 -9.97 -11.94 -4.74
C TYR A 162 -8.52 -11.79 -4.30
N ARG A 163 -8.01 -12.80 -3.61
CA ARG A 163 -6.63 -12.88 -3.12
C ARG A 163 -5.81 -13.74 -4.06
N LEU A 164 -4.58 -13.34 -4.33
CA LEU A 164 -3.64 -14.12 -5.12
C LEU A 164 -2.23 -13.97 -4.54
N ALA A 165 -1.39 -14.96 -4.84
CA ALA A 165 0.05 -14.83 -4.83
C ALA A 165 0.56 -15.41 -6.14
N LEU A 166 1.54 -14.74 -6.75
CA LEU A 166 2.30 -15.33 -7.85
C LEU A 166 3.43 -16.18 -7.27
N PRO A 167 3.95 -17.18 -8.01
CA PRO A 167 5.13 -17.94 -7.60
C PRO A 167 6.42 -17.09 -7.74
N LEU A 168 6.43 -15.96 -7.05
CA LEU A 168 7.46 -14.92 -7.06
C LEU A 168 7.95 -14.72 -5.62
N GLY A 169 9.26 -14.72 -5.43
CA GLY A 169 9.88 -14.29 -4.20
C GLY A 169 9.83 -12.75 -4.05
N PRO A 170 10.21 -12.21 -2.87
CA PRO A 170 10.18 -10.77 -2.62
C PRO A 170 11.05 -9.91 -3.56
N GLY A 171 12.10 -10.49 -4.14
CA GLY A 171 12.99 -9.84 -5.12
C GLY A 171 12.58 -10.02 -6.58
N ASP A 172 11.54 -10.82 -6.86
CA ASP A 172 11.08 -11.08 -8.23
C ASP A 172 10.07 -10.01 -8.71
N THR A 173 9.89 -9.93 -10.04
CA THR A 173 9.05 -8.91 -10.68
C THR A 173 8.08 -9.53 -11.69
N ALA A 174 6.97 -8.84 -11.96
CA ALA A 174 6.04 -9.18 -13.04
C ALA A 174 5.51 -7.93 -13.74
N ASN A 175 5.26 -8.04 -15.04
CA ASN A 175 4.79 -6.93 -15.88
C ASN A 175 3.32 -6.53 -15.67
N THR A 176 2.61 -7.21 -14.78
CA THR A 176 1.23 -6.92 -14.40
C THR A 176 1.12 -6.56 -12.92
N LEU A 177 2.26 -6.41 -12.24
CA LEU A 177 2.33 -6.22 -10.79
C LEU A 177 3.02 -4.90 -10.47
N GLY A 178 2.23 -3.98 -9.92
CA GLY A 178 2.66 -2.71 -9.38
C GLY A 178 2.35 -2.62 -7.89
N PHE A 179 2.06 -1.42 -7.42
CA PHE A 179 1.78 -1.17 -6.01
C PHE A 179 1.08 0.17 -5.80
N ARG A 180 0.53 0.34 -4.59
CA ARG A 180 0.20 1.65 -4.02
C ARG A 180 0.80 1.75 -2.62
N VAL A 181 0.91 2.98 -2.12
CA VAL A 181 1.44 3.24 -0.77
C VAL A 181 0.31 3.62 0.18
N ALA A 182 0.41 3.14 1.41
CA ALA A 182 -0.37 3.60 2.55
C ALA A 182 0.48 4.59 3.37
N ALA A 183 -0.13 5.67 3.84
CA ALA A 183 0.47 6.61 4.76
C ALA A 183 -0.09 6.38 6.16
N VAL A 184 0.78 6.19 7.15
CA VAL A 184 0.34 6.11 8.55
C VAL A 184 0.07 7.53 9.04
N PRO A 185 -1.15 7.84 9.53
CA PRO A 185 -1.42 9.13 10.15
C PRO A 185 -0.43 9.36 11.29
N LEU A 186 0.20 10.54 11.34
CA LEU A 186 1.00 10.92 12.51
C LEU A 186 0.10 10.85 13.75
N SER A 187 0.46 10.03 14.74
CA SER A 187 -0.26 10.01 16.00
C SER A 187 -0.13 11.40 16.65
N LYS A 188 -1.22 11.93 17.22
CA LYS A 188 -1.23 13.23 17.91
C LYS A 188 -0.47 13.21 19.25
N SER A 189 0.46 12.29 19.46
CA SER A 189 1.14 12.08 20.74
C SER A 189 2.65 12.27 20.62
N SER A 190 3.10 13.47 20.23
CA SER A 190 4.52 13.86 20.37
C SER A 190 4.73 15.38 20.57
N GLN A 191 3.72 16.15 20.95
CA GLN A 191 3.88 17.59 21.28
C GLN A 191 3.68 17.92 22.77
N GLY A 192 3.63 16.92 23.67
CA GLY A 192 3.30 17.13 25.09
C GLY A 192 4.39 16.93 26.13
N GLN A 193 5.61 16.51 25.78
CA GLN A 193 6.63 16.11 26.78
C GLN A 193 7.96 16.85 26.72
N ALA A 194 8.05 17.96 25.97
CA ALA A 194 9.23 18.82 25.97
C ALA A 194 8.95 20.16 26.70
N ASN A 195 8.43 20.12 27.93
CA ASN A 195 8.51 21.30 28.81
C ASN A 195 8.28 21.00 30.31
N LYS A 196 9.04 20.07 30.90
CA LYS A 196 9.19 19.98 32.37
C LYS A 196 10.54 19.38 32.73
N GLN A 197 11.60 20.18 32.66
CA GLN A 197 12.81 20.02 33.48
C GLN A 197 13.75 21.22 33.26
N ALA A 198 13.55 22.25 34.08
CA ALA A 198 14.59 23.20 34.47
C ALA A 198 14.09 24.04 35.66
N GLU A 199 14.24 23.53 36.88
CA GLU A 199 14.50 24.37 38.06
C GLU A 199 15.51 23.63 38.95
N PRO A 200 16.67 24.24 39.29
CA PRO A 200 17.59 23.70 40.28
C PRO A 200 17.15 24.07 41.71
N GLY A 201 17.45 23.17 42.65
CA GLY A 201 17.02 23.23 44.04
C GLY A 201 17.65 24.37 44.86
N ALA A 202 16.89 24.81 45.85
CA ALA A 202 17.37 25.65 46.94
C ALA A 202 17.77 24.75 48.13
N GLU A 203 19.05 24.77 48.47
CA GLU A 203 19.63 24.17 49.66
C GLU A 203 19.15 24.91 50.93
N ALA A 204 18.93 24.14 51.99
CA ALA A 204 18.55 24.62 53.31
C ALA A 204 19.81 25.00 54.10
N GLU A 205 19.91 26.25 54.56
CA GLU A 205 20.87 26.65 55.58
C GLU A 205 20.23 26.62 56.97
N ALA A 206 20.99 26.01 57.89
CA ALA A 206 20.63 25.73 59.26
C ALA A 206 20.80 26.97 60.16
N SER A 207 19.76 27.27 60.96
CA SER A 207 19.83 28.21 62.08
C SER A 207 20.45 27.51 63.30
N GLN A 208 21.71 27.79 63.61
CA GLN A 208 22.26 27.59 64.97
C GLN A 208 22.12 28.89 65.75
N GLY A 209 21.56 28.77 66.96
CA GLY A 209 21.34 29.87 67.87
C GLY A 209 22.61 30.35 68.56
N GLU A 210 22.56 31.60 69.02
CA GLU A 210 23.49 32.15 69.99
C GLU A 210 22.71 32.89 71.07
N THR A 211 23.03 32.53 72.30
CA THR A 211 22.59 33.03 73.61
C THR A 211 23.05 34.48 73.88
N THR A 212 22.27 35.28 74.63
CA THR A 212 22.59 35.70 76.02
C THR A 212 21.69 36.83 76.55
N SER A 213 21.52 36.73 77.87
CA SER A 213 21.12 37.63 78.96
C SER A 213 21.11 39.17 78.82
N ASP A 214 20.31 39.73 79.75
CA ASP A 214 20.13 41.11 80.25
C ASP A 214 19.21 42.09 79.50
#